data_AF-A0A7S4NQG7-F1
#
_entry.id   AF-A0A7S4NQG7-F1
#
_cell.length_a   1.000
_cell.length_b   1.000
_cell.length_c   1.000
_cell.angle_alpha   90.00
_cell.angle_beta   90.00
_cell.angle_gamma   90.00
#
_symmetry.space_group_name_H-M   'P 1'
#
loop_
_entity.id
_entity.type
_entity.pdbx_description
1 polymer ?
#
loop_
_entity_poly.entity_id
_entity_poly.type
_entity_poly.pdbx_seq_one_letter_code
_entity_poly.pdbx_strand_id
1 'polypeptide(L)'
;RSMDGKPLSRLWTLHIASEKDFISGISKIQRQVPLRCIIMGTRRTDPGCAKLSALTASTGNYPPFLRFNPILEWSYRDVWDFIISCELPYCSLYDEGFTSLGTVNDTIRNPALRIQTKGGVKDTQGDPRSKDLVPFLALAHNVPGMQSAKPEGVKYKQAWFLMDETLERESRLKNARATPHTRGEKAAILVI
;
A
#
# COMPACT_ATOMS: atom_id res chain seq x y z
N ARG A 1 0.19 -20.05 19.74
CA ARG A 1 0.35 -19.64 21.16
C ARG A 1 1.75 -20.04 21.59
N SER A 2 2.40 -19.27 22.45
CA SER A 2 3.68 -19.67 23.05
C SER A 2 3.49 -20.85 24.00
N MET A 3 4.59 -21.45 24.46
CA MET A 3 4.54 -22.59 25.39
C MET A 3 3.80 -22.26 26.70
N ASP A 4 3.67 -20.99 27.07
CA ASP A 4 2.90 -20.48 28.20
C ASP A 4 1.47 -20.01 27.82
N GLY A 5 0.96 -20.39 26.65
CA GLY A 5 -0.43 -20.16 26.25
C GLY A 5 -0.77 -18.72 25.84
N LYS A 6 0.21 -17.80 25.83
CA LYS A 6 0.02 -16.41 25.41
C LYS A 6 -0.07 -16.28 23.88
N PRO A 7 -0.75 -15.24 23.37
CA PRO A 7 -0.74 -14.92 21.94
C PRO A 7 0.71 -14.70 21.46
N LEU A 8 1.09 -15.35 20.36
CA LEU A 8 2.44 -15.20 19.77
C LEU A 8 2.59 -13.89 19.01
N SER A 9 1.49 -13.27 18.63
CA SER A 9 1.45 -12.04 17.85
C SER A 9 0.34 -11.15 18.36
N ARG A 10 0.56 -9.84 18.31
CA ARG A 10 -0.45 -8.84 18.63
C ARG A 10 -0.37 -7.75 17.56
N LEU A 11 -1.50 -7.40 16.97
CA LEU A 11 -1.55 -6.25 16.07
C LEU A 11 -1.48 -4.98 16.92
N TRP A 12 -0.51 -4.11 16.63
CA TRP A 12 -0.41 -2.79 17.24
C TRP A 12 -0.65 -1.72 16.18
N THR A 13 -1.59 -0.82 16.45
CA THR A 13 -1.74 0.37 15.61
C THR A 13 -0.85 1.46 16.19
N LEU A 14 0.22 1.81 15.47
CA LEU A 14 1.06 2.95 15.83
C LEU A 14 0.40 4.23 15.31
N HIS A 15 -0.08 5.03 16.24
CA HIS A 15 -0.56 6.37 15.91
C HIS A 15 0.66 7.30 15.79
N ILE A 16 1.26 7.39 14.60
CA ILE A 16 2.45 8.25 14.36
C ILE A 16 2.14 9.70 14.74
N ALA A 17 0.90 10.15 14.58
CA ALA A 17 0.43 11.47 15.01
C ALA A 17 0.63 11.80 16.51
N SER A 18 0.82 10.80 17.39
CA SER A 18 1.12 11.05 18.81
C SER A 18 2.62 11.08 19.12
N GLU A 19 3.48 10.83 18.14
CA GLU A 19 4.92 10.70 18.31
C GLU A 19 5.67 11.68 17.41
N LYS A 20 6.85 12.10 17.85
CA LYS A 20 7.68 13.07 17.11
C LYS A 20 8.10 12.55 15.73
N ASP A 21 8.44 11.27 15.66
CA ASP A 21 8.91 10.57 14.46
C ASP A 21 8.71 9.06 14.63
N PHE A 22 8.91 8.32 13.53
CA PHE A 22 8.75 6.87 13.51
C PHE A 22 9.66 6.14 14.51
N ILE A 23 10.90 6.61 14.68
CA ILE A 23 11.89 6.02 15.59
C ILE A 23 11.44 6.15 17.05
N SER A 24 10.93 7.32 17.42
CA SER A 24 10.35 7.60 18.74
C SER A 24 9.15 6.69 19.01
N GLY A 25 8.31 6.47 17.99
CA GLY A 25 7.16 5.56 18.07
C GLY A 25 7.56 4.10 18.32
N ILE A 26 8.54 3.57 17.58
CA ILE A 26 9.06 2.22 17.85
C ILE A 26 9.68 2.13 19.24
N SER A 27 10.47 3.13 19.65
CA SER A 27 11.09 3.17 20.98
C SER A 27 10.06 3.16 22.10
N LYS A 28 8.91 3.82 21.90
CA LYS A 28 7.78 3.79 22.85
C LYS A 28 7.16 2.40 22.94
N ILE A 29 6.94 1.72 21.81
CA ILE A 29 6.42 0.35 21.79
C ILE A 29 7.36 -0.60 22.53
N GLN A 30 8.68 -0.49 22.33
CA GLN A 30 9.67 -1.34 23.01
C GLN A 30 9.67 -1.20 24.53
N ARG A 31 9.30 -0.03 25.06
CA ARG A 31 9.15 0.17 26.51
C ARG A 31 7.90 -0.51 27.08
N GLN A 32 6.93 -0.84 26.23
CA GLN A 32 5.65 -1.44 26.63
C GLN A 32 5.62 -2.95 26.40
N VAL A 33 6.35 -3.45 25.40
CA VAL A 33 6.39 -4.87 25.04
C VAL A 33 7.78 -5.32 24.59
N PRO A 34 8.12 -6.61 24.79
CA PRO A 34 9.36 -7.19 24.28
C PRO A 34 9.28 -7.40 22.76
N LEU A 35 9.34 -6.30 21.99
CA LEU A 35 9.30 -6.29 20.53
C LEU A 35 10.53 -7.02 19.97
N ARG A 36 10.30 -8.12 19.24
CA ARG A 36 11.37 -8.88 18.58
C ARG A 36 11.38 -8.62 17.10
N CYS A 37 10.20 -8.63 16.48
CA CYS A 37 10.07 -8.51 15.04
C CYS A 37 8.89 -7.62 14.63
N ILE A 38 9.09 -6.88 13.56
CA ILE A 38 8.06 -6.11 12.86
C ILE A 38 7.85 -6.73 11.48
N ILE A 39 6.59 -6.99 11.14
CA ILE A 39 6.21 -7.35 9.77
C ILE A 39 6.10 -6.07 8.93
N MET A 40 6.82 -6.04 7.83
CA MET A 40 6.88 -4.94 6.88
C MET A 40 6.09 -5.28 5.61
N GLY A 41 5.38 -4.29 5.07
CA GLY A 41 4.67 -4.39 3.79
C GLY A 41 5.48 -3.92 2.59
N THR A 42 6.82 -3.94 2.65
CA THR A 42 7.68 -3.45 1.56
C THR A 42 7.94 -4.52 0.51
N ARG A 43 7.98 -4.11 -0.76
CA ARG A 43 8.35 -4.94 -1.93
C ARG A 43 9.72 -4.56 -2.48
N ARG A 44 10.33 -5.43 -3.28
CA ARG A 44 11.66 -5.25 -3.87
C ARG A 44 11.74 -4.01 -4.78
N THR A 45 10.63 -3.67 -5.43
CA THR A 45 10.50 -2.50 -6.32
C THR A 45 10.27 -1.18 -5.58
N ASP A 46 10.04 -1.22 -4.26
CA ASP A 46 9.88 0.00 -3.47
C ASP A 46 11.23 0.76 -3.32
N PRO A 47 11.21 2.10 -3.16
CA PRO A 47 12.43 2.88 -3.00
C PRO A 47 13.32 2.37 -1.86
N GLY A 48 14.60 2.13 -2.16
CA GLY A 48 15.59 1.67 -1.18
C GLY A 48 15.51 0.19 -0.81
N CYS A 49 14.61 -0.59 -1.41
CA CYS A 49 14.36 -1.98 -1.02
C CYS A 49 15.08 -3.03 -1.89
N ALA A 50 15.77 -2.61 -2.97
CA ALA A 50 16.37 -3.50 -3.96
C ALA A 50 17.37 -4.53 -3.39
N LYS A 51 18.03 -4.23 -2.27
CA LYS A 51 19.02 -5.09 -1.60
C LYS A 51 18.52 -5.70 -0.29
N LEU A 52 17.23 -5.56 0.02
CA LEU A 52 16.67 -6.16 1.23
C LEU A 52 16.56 -7.67 1.11
N SER A 53 16.60 -8.32 2.28
CA SER A 53 16.34 -9.75 2.45
C SER A 53 15.01 -9.95 3.17
N ALA A 54 14.47 -11.17 3.12
CA ALA A 54 13.21 -11.51 3.80
C ALA A 54 13.27 -11.22 5.31
N LEU A 55 14.41 -11.44 5.95
CA LEU A 55 14.68 -11.05 7.34
C LEU A 55 15.89 -10.13 7.38
N THR A 56 15.79 -8.97 8.04
CA THR A 56 16.90 -8.02 8.15
C THR A 56 16.83 -7.29 9.49
N ALA A 57 17.96 -7.14 10.17
CA ALA A 57 18.04 -6.32 11.38
C ALA A 57 17.68 -4.85 11.08
N SER A 58 17.17 -4.14 12.08
CA SER A 58 17.08 -2.67 12.03
C SER A 58 18.47 -2.05 11.82
N THR A 59 18.52 -0.85 11.23
CA THR A 59 19.75 -0.22 10.74
C THR A 59 19.83 1.24 11.17
N GLY A 60 21.02 1.80 11.27
CA GLY A 60 21.22 3.22 11.60
C GLY A 60 20.85 3.52 13.05
N ASN A 61 20.07 4.57 13.27
CA ASN A 61 19.63 5.04 14.59
C ASN A 61 18.31 4.40 15.07
N TYR A 62 17.81 3.39 14.36
CA TYR A 62 16.63 2.66 14.81
C TYR A 62 16.97 1.82 16.05
N PRO A 63 16.04 1.69 17.02
CA PRO A 63 16.21 0.71 18.08
C PRO A 63 16.33 -0.73 17.51
N PRO A 64 16.88 -1.68 18.27
CA PRO A 64 17.11 -3.04 17.78
C PRO A 64 15.79 -3.83 17.63
N PHE A 65 15.49 -4.30 16.42
CA PHE A 65 14.43 -5.26 16.12
C PHE A 65 14.70 -5.93 14.77
N LEU A 66 14.00 -7.03 14.47
CA LEU A 66 14.04 -7.67 13.14
C LEU A 66 12.92 -7.14 12.24
N ARG A 67 13.25 -6.76 11.01
CA ARG A 67 12.27 -6.54 9.94
C ARG A 67 12.03 -7.86 9.22
N PHE A 68 10.78 -8.31 9.18
CA PHE A 68 10.35 -9.44 8.35
C PHE A 68 9.51 -8.91 7.18
N ASN A 69 9.94 -9.20 5.95
CA ASN A 69 9.34 -8.70 4.71
C ASN A 69 8.70 -9.88 3.95
N PRO A 70 7.52 -10.38 4.37
CA PRO A 70 6.92 -11.59 3.79
C PRO A 70 6.52 -11.45 2.32
N ILE A 71 6.23 -10.22 1.88
CA ILE A 71 5.80 -9.90 0.51
C ILE A 71 6.92 -9.25 -0.31
N LEU A 72 8.19 -9.42 0.08
CA LEU A 72 9.32 -8.73 -0.56
C LEU A 72 9.39 -8.99 -2.07
N GLU A 73 9.07 -10.20 -2.51
CA GLU A 73 9.10 -10.58 -3.93
C GLU A 73 7.77 -10.38 -4.67
N TRP A 74 6.75 -9.82 -4.01
CA TRP A 74 5.46 -9.60 -4.67
C TRP A 74 5.56 -8.44 -5.67
N SER A 75 5.00 -8.62 -6.85
CA SER A 75 4.76 -7.56 -7.82
C SER A 75 3.55 -6.71 -7.45
N TYR A 76 3.36 -5.59 -8.14
CA TYR A 76 2.11 -4.80 -8.05
C TYR A 76 0.85 -5.65 -8.29
N ARG A 77 0.93 -6.57 -9.24
CA ARG A 77 -0.20 -7.44 -9.59
C ARG A 77 -0.51 -8.43 -8.48
N ASP A 78 0.51 -9.08 -7.90
CA ASP A 78 0.32 -10.05 -6.82
C ASP A 78 -0.41 -9.43 -5.62
N VAL A 79 -0.11 -8.15 -5.31
CA VAL A 79 -0.79 -7.39 -4.25
C VAL A 79 -2.29 -7.26 -4.55
N TRP A 80 -2.65 -6.82 -5.76
CA TRP A 80 -4.05 -6.63 -6.11
C TRP A 80 -4.81 -7.94 -6.29
N ASP A 81 -4.18 -8.94 -6.90
CA ASP A 81 -4.76 -10.28 -7.06
C ASP A 81 -5.12 -10.86 -5.69
N PHE A 82 -4.24 -10.71 -4.69
CA PHE A 82 -4.52 -11.14 -3.31
C PHE A 82 -5.64 -10.34 -2.65
N ILE A 83 -5.58 -9.00 -2.70
CA ILE A 83 -6.59 -8.13 -2.08
C ILE A 83 -7.99 -8.45 -2.62
N ILE A 84 -8.14 -8.56 -3.93
CA ILE A 84 -9.43 -8.79 -4.57
C ILE A 84 -9.90 -10.24 -4.40
N SER A 85 -9.01 -11.22 -4.59
CA SER A 85 -9.40 -12.64 -4.46
C SER A 85 -9.77 -13.02 -3.03
N CYS A 86 -9.21 -12.32 -2.04
CA CYS A 86 -9.56 -12.51 -0.63
C CYS A 86 -10.61 -11.51 -0.12
N GLU A 87 -11.22 -10.71 -1.01
CA GLU A 87 -12.24 -9.71 -0.69
C GLU A 87 -11.84 -8.78 0.47
N LEU A 88 -10.56 -8.42 0.53
CA LEU A 88 -10.02 -7.59 1.61
C LEU A 88 -10.45 -6.14 1.43
N PRO A 89 -10.82 -5.44 2.52
CA PRO A 89 -11.08 -4.01 2.45
C PRO A 89 -9.79 -3.25 2.12
N TYR A 90 -9.87 -2.30 1.19
CA TYR A 90 -8.78 -1.41 0.81
C TYR A 90 -9.24 0.05 0.80
N CYS A 91 -8.30 0.99 0.65
CA CYS A 91 -8.59 2.41 0.65
C CYS A 91 -9.33 2.83 -0.64
N SER A 92 -10.48 3.51 -0.52
CA SER A 92 -11.30 3.91 -1.68
C SER A 92 -10.60 4.85 -2.67
N LEU A 93 -9.49 5.49 -2.28
CA LEU A 93 -8.68 6.26 -3.22
C LEU A 93 -8.16 5.39 -4.38
N TYR A 94 -7.96 4.09 -4.16
CA TYR A 94 -7.55 3.19 -5.25
C TYR A 94 -8.64 3.02 -6.32
N ASP A 95 -9.93 3.20 -5.98
CA ASP A 95 -11.02 3.23 -6.96
C ASP A 95 -10.96 4.47 -7.87
N GLU A 96 -10.35 5.54 -7.38
CA GLU A 96 -10.24 6.81 -8.09
C GLU A 96 -8.98 6.89 -8.96
N GLY A 97 -8.21 5.79 -9.09
CA GLY A 97 -7.03 5.71 -9.94
C GLY A 97 -5.74 6.22 -9.28
N PHE A 98 -5.71 6.34 -7.96
CA PHE A 98 -4.45 6.44 -7.21
C PHE A 98 -3.76 5.07 -7.20
N THR A 99 -2.43 5.01 -7.30
CA THR A 99 -1.69 3.72 -7.37
C THR A 99 -0.58 3.61 -6.34
N SER A 100 -0.06 4.73 -5.85
CA SER A 100 0.86 4.83 -4.72
C SER A 100 0.46 6.00 -3.83
N LEU A 101 0.17 5.73 -2.56
CA LEU A 101 -0.27 6.74 -1.59
C LEU A 101 0.92 7.25 -0.75
N GLY A 102 1.02 8.56 -0.65
CA GLY A 102 1.99 9.29 0.15
C GLY A 102 1.32 10.31 1.03
N THR A 103 1.85 11.54 1.01
CA THR A 103 1.22 12.66 1.71
C THR A 103 0.10 13.25 0.84
N VAL A 104 -0.85 13.96 1.46
CA VAL A 104 -1.93 14.65 0.75
C VAL A 104 -1.42 15.66 -0.29
N ASN A 105 -0.20 16.17 -0.12
CA ASN A 105 0.39 17.20 -0.97
C ASN A 105 1.22 16.63 -2.13
N ASP A 106 1.64 15.37 -2.04
CA ASP A 106 2.52 14.74 -3.04
C ASP A 106 1.84 13.63 -3.84
N THR A 107 0.59 13.30 -3.52
CA THR A 107 -0.13 12.18 -4.09
C THR A 107 -1.21 12.66 -5.05
N ILE A 108 -1.14 12.19 -6.29
CA ILE A 108 -2.08 12.49 -7.37
C ILE A 108 -2.63 11.20 -7.98
N ARG A 109 -3.70 11.27 -8.76
CA ARG A 109 -4.17 10.13 -9.57
C ARG A 109 -3.13 9.77 -10.62
N ASN A 110 -2.95 8.47 -10.89
CA ASN A 110 -1.97 7.99 -11.86
C ASN A 110 -2.37 8.41 -13.29
N PRO A 111 -1.52 9.17 -14.01
CA PRO A 111 -1.83 9.61 -15.37
C PRO A 111 -2.09 8.46 -16.35
N ALA A 112 -1.46 7.30 -16.17
CA ALA A 112 -1.63 6.12 -17.03
C ALA A 112 -3.04 5.53 -16.96
N LEU A 113 -3.79 5.81 -15.89
CA LEU A 113 -5.16 5.32 -15.69
C LEU A 113 -6.23 6.30 -16.18
N ARG A 114 -5.85 7.45 -16.73
CA ARG A 114 -6.79 8.47 -17.21
C ARG A 114 -7.61 7.94 -18.41
N ILE A 115 -8.93 8.01 -18.31
CA ILE A 115 -9.85 7.65 -19.40
C ILE A 115 -9.93 8.83 -20.36
N GLN A 116 -9.50 8.64 -21.61
CA GLN A 116 -9.66 9.66 -22.65
C GLN A 116 -11.10 9.67 -23.14
N THR A 117 -11.85 10.74 -22.85
CA THR A 117 -13.15 11.02 -23.47
C THR A 117 -12.93 11.60 -24.86
N LYS A 118 -12.56 10.78 -25.83
CA LYS A 118 -12.73 11.08 -27.26
C LYS A 118 -13.56 9.94 -27.85
N GLY A 119 -14.66 10.29 -28.52
CA GLY A 119 -15.65 9.35 -29.03
C GLY A 119 -14.99 8.18 -29.80
N GLY A 120 -15.44 6.97 -29.49
CA GLY A 120 -14.96 5.73 -30.08
C GLY A 120 -14.35 4.80 -29.03
N VAL A 121 -15.19 3.92 -28.48
CA VAL A 121 -14.74 2.70 -27.81
C VAL A 121 -13.85 1.95 -28.80
N LYS A 122 -12.54 1.92 -28.54
CA LYS A 122 -11.71 0.85 -29.06
C LYS A 122 -11.62 -0.17 -27.94
N ASP A 123 -12.42 -1.21 -28.09
CA ASP A 123 -12.37 -2.41 -27.28
C ASP A 123 -10.92 -2.85 -27.10
N THR A 124 -10.54 -3.11 -25.84
CA THR A 124 -9.26 -3.72 -25.48
C THR A 124 -9.27 -5.24 -25.74
N GLN A 125 -10.07 -5.70 -26.72
CA GLN A 125 -10.23 -7.11 -27.10
C GLN A 125 -8.97 -7.75 -27.72
N GLY A 126 -7.86 -7.00 -27.86
CA GLY A 126 -6.61 -7.48 -28.46
C GLY A 126 -5.50 -7.90 -27.49
N ASP A 127 -5.60 -7.64 -26.17
CA ASP A 127 -4.57 -8.09 -25.22
C ASP A 127 -4.90 -9.52 -24.73
N PRO A 128 -4.03 -10.53 -24.93
CA PRO A 128 -4.23 -11.88 -24.42
C PRO A 128 -4.56 -11.94 -22.92
N ARG A 129 -4.09 -10.95 -22.13
CA ARG A 129 -4.30 -10.86 -20.68
C ARG A 129 -5.64 -10.24 -20.28
N SER A 130 -6.42 -9.72 -21.23
CA SER A 130 -7.77 -9.18 -20.97
C SER A 130 -8.73 -10.26 -20.43
N LYS A 131 -8.50 -11.53 -20.76
CA LYS A 131 -9.29 -12.67 -20.28
C LYS A 131 -9.08 -12.93 -18.77
N ASP A 132 -7.87 -12.68 -18.27
CA ASP A 132 -7.54 -12.84 -16.85
C ASP A 132 -8.13 -11.72 -15.98
N LEU A 133 -8.51 -10.59 -16.59
CA LEU A 133 -9.14 -9.47 -15.90
C LEU A 133 -10.65 -9.67 -15.66
N VAL A 134 -11.31 -10.55 -16.41
CA VAL A 134 -12.76 -10.76 -16.31
C VAL A 134 -13.18 -11.33 -14.94
N PRO A 135 -12.52 -12.37 -14.39
CA PRO A 135 -12.79 -12.83 -13.03
C PRO A 135 -12.50 -11.75 -11.97
N PHE A 136 -11.46 -10.97 -12.21
CA PHE A 136 -10.97 -9.95 -11.29
C PHE A 136 -11.92 -8.75 -11.17
N LEU A 137 -12.50 -8.29 -12.29
CA LEU A 137 -13.57 -7.29 -12.32
C LEU A 137 -14.83 -7.75 -11.57
N ALA A 138 -15.19 -9.03 -11.74
CA ALA A 138 -16.37 -9.60 -11.08
C ALA A 138 -16.21 -9.68 -9.55
N LEU A 139 -15.00 -10.01 -9.06
CA LEU A 139 -14.67 -10.02 -7.64
C LEU A 139 -14.61 -8.61 -7.05
N ALA A 140 -13.96 -7.67 -7.74
CA ALA A 140 -13.81 -6.29 -7.26
C ALA A 140 -15.16 -5.58 -7.09
N HIS A 141 -16.17 -5.91 -7.90
CA HIS A 141 -17.50 -5.32 -7.80
C HIS A 141 -18.31 -5.75 -6.56
N ASN A 142 -17.88 -6.79 -5.84
CA ASN A 142 -18.58 -7.31 -4.66
C ASN A 142 -17.94 -6.91 -3.31
N VAL A 143 -16.86 -6.11 -3.31
CA VAL A 143 -16.17 -5.70 -2.08
C VAL A 143 -16.92 -4.54 -1.37
N PRO A 144 -17.39 -4.71 -0.11
CA PRO A 144 -18.10 -3.67 0.62
C PRO A 144 -17.20 -2.47 0.98
N GLY A 145 -17.63 -1.24 0.68
CA GLY A 145 -16.85 0.01 0.85
C GLY A 145 -16.86 0.95 -0.37
N MET A 146 -17.48 0.48 -1.45
CA MET A 146 -17.42 0.95 -2.83
C MET A 146 -18.23 2.22 -3.19
N GLN A 147 -18.48 3.14 -2.25
CA GLN A 147 -19.20 4.38 -2.56
C GLN A 147 -18.34 5.59 -2.22
N SER A 148 -17.31 5.82 -3.03
CA SER A 148 -16.73 7.16 -3.17
C SER A 148 -17.71 8.04 -3.96
N ALA A 149 -18.02 9.22 -3.42
CA ALA A 149 -18.81 10.23 -4.12
C ALA A 149 -18.06 10.66 -5.39
N LYS A 150 -18.62 10.36 -6.56
CA LYS A 150 -18.00 10.65 -7.87
C LYS A 150 -17.73 12.15 -7.98
N PRO A 151 -16.47 12.60 -8.10
CA PRO A 151 -16.21 13.99 -8.44
C PRO A 151 -16.64 14.24 -9.90
N GLU A 152 -17.32 15.35 -10.16
CA GLU A 152 -17.53 15.82 -11.53
C GLU A 152 -16.17 16.20 -12.16
N GLY A 153 -15.74 15.48 -13.19
CA GLY A 153 -14.43 15.72 -13.82
C GLY A 153 -13.86 14.56 -14.66
N VAL A 154 -12.55 14.64 -14.93
CA VAL A 154 -11.77 13.63 -15.67
C VAL A 154 -11.87 12.28 -14.98
N LYS A 155 -12.35 11.26 -15.70
CA LYS A 155 -12.49 9.89 -15.17
C LYS A 155 -11.17 9.11 -15.24
N TYR A 156 -10.94 8.26 -14.25
CA TYR A 156 -9.79 7.36 -14.17
C TYR A 156 -10.30 5.93 -14.02
N LYS A 157 -9.52 4.97 -14.50
CA LYS A 157 -9.67 3.55 -14.14
C LYS A 157 -9.16 3.34 -12.71
N GLN A 158 -9.66 2.31 -12.05
CA GLN A 158 -9.20 1.89 -10.72
C GLN A 158 -7.74 1.43 -10.76
N ALA A 159 -7.08 1.46 -9.61
CA ALA A 159 -5.65 1.21 -9.43
C ALA A 159 -5.17 -0.08 -10.09
N TRP A 160 -5.94 -1.15 -9.91
CA TRP A 160 -5.61 -2.49 -10.39
C TRP A 160 -5.62 -2.65 -11.92
N PHE A 161 -6.09 -1.65 -12.67
CA PHE A 161 -5.93 -1.61 -14.12
C PHE A 161 -4.54 -1.16 -14.55
N LEU A 162 -3.66 -0.77 -13.63
CA LEU A 162 -2.29 -0.43 -13.94
C LEU A 162 -1.49 -1.71 -14.21
N MET A 163 -1.20 -1.95 -15.48
CA MET A 163 -0.49 -3.17 -15.93
C MET A 163 1.03 -3.05 -15.86
N ASP A 164 1.57 -1.83 -15.91
CA ASP A 164 2.99 -1.55 -15.82
C ASP A 164 3.32 -1.03 -14.42
N GLU A 165 3.91 -1.90 -13.59
CA GLU A 165 4.25 -1.57 -12.21
C GLU A 165 5.34 -0.50 -12.09
N THR A 166 6.14 -0.27 -13.14
CA THR A 166 7.15 0.80 -13.13
C THR A 166 6.50 2.18 -13.05
N LEU A 167 5.23 2.28 -13.45
CA LEU A 167 4.42 3.50 -13.38
C LEU A 167 3.68 3.65 -12.05
N GLU A 168 3.80 2.71 -11.11
CA GLU A 168 3.04 2.73 -9.83
C GLU A 168 3.21 4.06 -9.10
N ARG A 169 4.44 4.61 -9.12
CA ARG A 169 4.82 5.84 -8.41
C ARG A 169 4.73 7.10 -9.27
N GLU A 170 4.26 7.03 -10.51
CA GLU A 170 3.92 8.23 -11.29
C GLU A 170 2.69 8.96 -10.72
N SER A 171 2.02 8.35 -9.74
CA SER A 171 1.06 9.00 -8.83
C SER A 171 1.72 9.89 -7.75
N ARG A 172 3.06 10.05 -7.75
CA ARG A 172 3.82 10.84 -6.75
C ARG A 172 4.54 12.03 -7.38
N LEU A 173 4.26 13.23 -6.90
CA LEU A 173 4.90 14.46 -7.36
C LEU A 173 6.37 14.51 -6.93
N LYS A 174 7.27 14.71 -7.90
CA LYS A 174 8.73 14.71 -7.68
C LYS A 174 9.24 15.93 -6.87
N ASN A 175 8.45 17.01 -6.76
CA ASN A 175 8.83 18.30 -6.15
C ASN A 175 7.74 18.91 -5.24
N ALA A 176 6.96 18.09 -4.51
CA ALA A 176 6.09 18.65 -3.49
C ALA A 176 6.95 19.29 -2.39
N ARG A 177 6.77 20.60 -2.14
CA ARG A 177 7.46 21.28 -1.03
C ARG A 177 7.18 20.51 0.26
N ALA A 178 8.24 20.05 0.93
CA ALA A 178 8.16 19.45 2.24
C ALA A 178 7.49 20.45 3.19
N THR A 179 6.20 20.26 3.44
CA THR A 179 5.48 20.94 4.49
C THR A 179 5.54 20.05 5.73
N PRO A 180 5.50 20.64 6.94
CA PRO A 180 5.55 19.85 8.17
C PRO A 180 4.48 18.77 8.12
N HIS A 181 4.86 17.56 8.55
CA HIS A 181 4.02 16.36 8.60
C HIS A 181 2.55 16.69 8.84
N THR A 182 1.68 16.21 7.95
CA THR A 182 0.24 16.30 8.16
C THR A 182 -0.11 15.61 9.48
N ARG A 183 -0.61 16.42 10.41
CA ARG A 183 -1.04 15.99 11.75
C ARG A 183 -2.15 14.95 11.59
N GLY A 184 -1.84 13.67 11.85
CA GLY A 184 -2.86 12.59 11.79
C GLY A 184 -2.44 11.25 11.16
N GLU A 185 -1.21 11.09 10.67
CA GLU A 185 -0.77 9.83 10.07
C GLU A 185 -0.83 8.66 11.09
N LYS A 186 -1.53 7.58 10.71
CA LYS A 186 -1.58 6.32 11.45
C LYS A 186 -0.83 5.29 10.63
N ALA A 187 0.11 4.58 11.24
CA ALA A 187 0.71 3.39 10.64
C ALA A 187 0.26 2.16 11.43
N ALA A 188 -0.32 1.19 10.74
CA ALA A 188 -0.52 -0.12 11.34
C ALA A 188 0.81 -0.89 11.27
N ILE A 189 1.24 -1.43 12.40
CA ILE A 189 2.46 -2.23 12.48
C ILE A 189 2.10 -3.55 13.16
N LEU A 190 2.19 -4.65 12.42
CA LEU A 190 2.03 -5.96 13.03
C LEU A 190 3.33 -6.33 13.75
N VAL A 191 3.22 -6.53 15.07
CA VAL A 191 4.33 -6.85 15.98
C VAL A 191 4.22 -8.29 16.43
N ILE A 192 5.36 -9.00 16.36
CA ILE A 192 5.54 -10.36 16.86
C ILE A 192 6.56 -10.32 18.00
#